data_AF-A0A356P4Y0-F1
#
_entry.id   AF-A0A356P4Y0-F1
#
_cell.length_a   1.000
_cell.length_b   1.000
_cell.length_c   1.000
_cell.angle_alpha   90.00
_cell.angle_beta   90.00
_cell.angle_gamma   90.00
#
_symmetry.space_group_name_H-M   'P 1'
#
loop_
_entity.id
_entity.type
_entity.pdbx_description
1 polymer ?
#
loop_
_entity_poly.entity_id
_entity_poly.type
_entity_poly.pdbx_seq_one_letter_code
_entity_poly.pdbx_strand_id
1 'polypeptide(L)'
;EQAHIASALVFELSKVEHLHVSEAIVGHLRHIEEDLAKRVAAGLGLDKIPDAPMAAVPVKEMAPSPALQIIGKMQYTLMGRAVGILISDGSDGPLINKIKKAATDAGATVKIIAPKKGGAKLADGSKLAACGQLAGTPSVLFDAVAVILSDEGAKTLLKEGAAIDFVRDAYGHLKAIAVDKGGRTLLNSANVGQDAGVVDANDNDAFITAAKTRQWDREKSVRTLA
;
A
#
# COMPACT_ATOMS: atom_id res chain seq x y z
N GLU A 1 8.61 8.00 7.23
CA GLU A 1 8.67 9.44 6.82
C GLU A 1 10.05 9.85 6.34
N GLN A 2 11.09 9.86 7.19
CA GLN A 2 12.45 10.24 6.75
C GLN A 2 12.94 9.40 5.56
N ALA A 3 12.70 8.08 5.58
CA ALA A 3 12.98 7.20 4.44
C ALA A 3 12.19 7.56 3.18
N HIS A 4 10.96 8.08 3.31
CA HIS A 4 10.17 8.53 2.16
C HIS A 4 10.78 9.81 1.58
N ILE A 5 11.25 10.73 2.41
CA ILE A 5 11.93 11.95 1.98
C ILE A 5 13.21 11.60 1.20
N ALA A 6 14.06 10.75 1.78
CA ALA A 6 15.29 10.30 1.11
C ALA A 6 14.97 9.59 -0.22
N SER A 7 14.02 8.65 -0.20
CA SER A 7 13.65 7.91 -1.41
C SER A 7 13.02 8.80 -2.48
N ALA A 8 12.27 9.84 -2.09
CA ALA A 8 11.72 10.81 -3.03
C ALA A 8 12.82 11.67 -3.67
N LEU A 9 13.79 12.14 -2.88
CA LEU A 9 14.95 12.86 -3.41
C LEU A 9 15.73 11.99 -4.41
N VAL A 10 15.98 10.72 -4.10
CA VAL A 10 16.61 9.77 -5.04
C VAL A 10 15.75 9.60 -6.28
N PHE A 11 14.44 9.37 -6.13
CA PHE A 11 13.53 9.17 -7.26
C PHE A 11 13.48 10.37 -8.19
N GLU A 12 13.44 11.61 -7.67
CA GLU A 12 13.41 12.80 -8.51
C GLU A 12 14.78 13.12 -9.13
N LEU A 13 15.86 13.04 -8.35
CA LEU A 13 17.22 13.30 -8.86
C LEU A 13 17.68 12.23 -9.86
N SER A 14 17.15 11.00 -9.79
CA SER A 14 17.44 9.95 -10.79
C SER A 14 16.93 10.27 -12.19
N LYS A 15 16.02 11.26 -12.32
CA LYS A 15 15.50 11.74 -13.62
C LYS A 15 16.26 12.95 -14.15
N VAL A 16 17.21 13.50 -13.39
CA VAL A 16 17.99 14.67 -13.80
C VAL A 16 19.17 14.20 -14.67
N GLU A 17 19.16 14.59 -15.94
CA GLU A 17 20.16 14.12 -16.92
C GLU A 17 21.57 14.64 -16.63
N HIS A 18 21.69 15.84 -16.07
CA HIS A 18 22.97 16.47 -15.78
C HIS A 18 23.44 16.12 -14.37
N LEU A 19 24.36 15.15 -14.26
CA LEU A 19 24.86 14.62 -12.98
C LEU A 19 25.30 15.70 -11.99
N HIS A 20 26.00 16.74 -12.47
CA HIS A 20 26.50 17.83 -11.62
C HIS A 20 25.37 18.57 -10.87
N VAL A 21 24.14 18.57 -11.40
CA VAL A 21 22.98 19.15 -10.73
C VAL A 21 22.58 18.27 -9.55
N SER A 22 22.48 16.96 -9.76
CA SER A 22 22.19 16.01 -8.67
C SER A 22 23.27 16.03 -7.59
N GLU A 23 24.55 16.10 -7.98
CA GLU A 23 25.67 16.25 -7.04
C GLU A 23 25.57 17.54 -6.22
N ALA A 24 25.25 18.67 -6.86
CA ALA A 24 25.05 19.93 -6.17
C ALA A 24 23.91 19.86 -5.14
N ILE A 25 22.77 19.26 -5.50
CA ILE A 25 21.65 19.08 -4.57
C ILE A 25 22.06 18.20 -3.39
N VAL A 26 22.75 17.08 -3.62
CA VAL A 26 23.25 16.22 -2.52
C VAL A 26 24.23 16.97 -1.63
N GLY A 27 25.13 17.79 -2.20
CA GLY A 27 26.02 18.66 -1.43
C GLY A 27 25.24 19.65 -0.54
N HIS A 28 24.15 20.22 -1.05
CA HIS A 28 23.27 21.10 -0.27
C HIS A 28 22.58 20.39 0.90
N LEU A 29 22.23 19.10 0.79
CA LEU A 29 21.58 18.35 1.87
C LEU A 29 22.44 18.29 3.14
N ARG A 30 23.77 18.42 3.02
CA ARG A 30 24.69 18.46 4.16
C ARG A 30 24.49 19.67 5.07
N HIS A 31 23.90 20.75 4.56
CA HIS A 31 23.49 21.91 5.38
C HIS A 31 22.18 21.68 6.13
N ILE A 32 21.47 20.60 5.81
CA ILE A 32 20.19 20.25 6.43
C ILE A 32 20.41 19.11 7.43
N GLU A 33 20.94 17.98 6.95
CA GLU A 33 21.20 16.80 7.76
C GLU A 33 22.17 15.85 7.02
N GLU A 34 23.23 15.41 7.69
CA GLU A 34 24.34 14.68 7.07
C GLU A 34 23.96 13.22 6.73
N ASP A 35 23.12 12.57 7.54
CA ASP A 35 22.63 11.20 7.25
C ASP A 35 21.70 11.18 6.03
N LEU A 36 20.83 12.19 5.87
CA LEU A 36 20.01 12.38 4.68
C LEU A 36 20.87 12.52 3.42
N ALA A 37 21.94 13.34 3.49
CA ALA A 37 22.87 13.49 2.37
C ALA A 37 23.54 12.15 2.01
N LYS A 38 24.00 11.39 3.01
CA LYS A 38 24.59 10.05 2.83
C LYS A 38 23.63 9.08 2.12
N ARG A 39 22.40 9.03 2.61
CA ARG A 39 21.34 8.17 2.10
C ARG A 39 20.98 8.48 0.65
N VAL A 40 20.82 9.76 0.33
CA VAL A 40 20.52 10.18 -1.04
C VAL A 40 21.72 9.95 -1.97
N ALA A 41 22.95 10.22 -1.52
CA ALA A 41 24.16 9.91 -2.30
C ALA A 41 24.26 8.41 -2.64
N ALA A 42 24.05 7.55 -1.64
CA ALA A 42 24.07 6.10 -1.82
C ALA A 42 22.93 5.62 -2.75
N GLY A 43 21.72 6.15 -2.59
CA GLY A 43 20.59 5.81 -3.44
C GLY A 43 20.75 6.25 -4.90
N LEU A 44 21.52 7.30 -5.16
CA LEU A 44 21.91 7.74 -6.51
C LEU A 44 23.17 7.03 -7.05
N GLY A 45 23.84 6.21 -6.24
CA GLY A 45 25.06 5.51 -6.63
C GLY A 45 26.28 6.42 -6.80
N LEU A 46 26.38 7.50 -6.01
CA LEU A 46 27.55 8.37 -6.01
C LEU A 46 28.70 7.74 -5.18
N ASP A 47 29.92 7.72 -5.71
CA ASP A 47 31.10 7.15 -5.04
C ASP A 47 31.48 7.87 -3.74
N LYS A 48 31.13 9.16 -3.64
CA LYS A 48 31.33 9.99 -2.47
C LYS A 48 30.17 10.96 -2.31
N ILE A 49 29.98 11.45 -1.09
CA ILE A 49 29.08 12.56 -0.84
C ILE A 49 29.75 13.83 -1.37
N PRO A 50 29.11 14.60 -2.27
CA PRO A 50 29.64 15.87 -2.74
C PRO A 50 29.92 16.87 -1.62
N ASP A 51 30.85 17.79 -1.86
CA ASP A 51 31.17 18.83 -0.91
C ASP A 51 29.99 19.79 -0.72
N ALA A 52 29.79 20.24 0.51
CA ALA A 52 28.77 21.24 0.80
C ALA A 52 29.17 22.56 0.13
N PRO A 53 28.29 23.18 -0.68
CA PRO A 53 28.58 24.49 -1.26
C PRO A 53 28.64 25.56 -0.17
N MET A 54 29.16 26.74 -0.50
CA MET A 54 29.17 27.87 0.46
C MET A 54 27.74 28.22 0.88
N ALA A 55 27.46 28.19 2.19
CA ALA A 55 26.16 28.55 2.72
C ALA A 55 25.93 30.07 2.56
N ALA A 56 24.75 30.45 2.07
CA ALA A 56 24.38 31.86 1.91
C ALA A 56 24.12 32.56 3.26
N VAL A 57 23.75 31.79 4.28
CA VAL A 57 23.52 32.22 5.66
C VAL A 57 24.05 31.15 6.61
N PRO A 58 24.36 31.48 7.89
CA PRO A 58 24.73 30.48 8.88
C PRO A 58 23.66 29.39 9.02
N VAL A 59 24.09 28.12 9.01
CA VAL A 59 23.22 26.97 9.29
C VAL A 59 22.70 27.09 10.72
N LYS A 60 21.39 26.87 10.88
CA LYS A 60 20.71 26.98 12.17
C LYS A 60 20.23 25.61 12.63
N GLU A 61 20.76 25.18 13.76
CA GLU A 61 20.25 24.00 14.45
C GLU A 61 18.89 24.29 15.08
N MET A 62 17.94 23.39 14.84
CA MET A 62 16.59 23.46 15.38
C MET A 62 16.18 22.11 15.98
N ALA A 63 15.58 22.13 17.15
CA ALA A 63 15.01 20.93 17.73
C ALA A 63 13.86 20.40 16.87
N PRO A 64 13.68 19.07 16.76
CA PRO A 64 12.53 18.49 16.07
C PRO A 64 11.21 19.05 16.62
N SER A 65 10.32 19.47 15.73
CA SER A 65 8.96 19.87 16.09
C SER A 65 8.02 18.70 15.86
N PRO A 66 7.44 18.09 16.92
CA PRO A 66 6.48 17.00 16.75
C PRO A 66 5.30 17.40 15.85
N ALA A 67 4.95 18.68 15.76
CA ALA A 67 3.85 19.17 14.93
C ALA A 67 4.04 18.92 13.42
N LEU A 68 5.28 18.73 12.95
CA LEU A 68 5.60 18.47 11.54
C LEU A 68 5.51 16.99 11.14
N GLN A 69 5.25 16.10 12.10
CA GLN A 69 5.09 14.67 11.88
C GLN A 69 3.68 14.33 11.38
N ILE A 70 3.56 13.43 10.39
CA ILE A 70 2.28 12.94 9.86
C ILE A 70 2.00 11.52 10.37
N ILE A 71 2.94 10.60 10.16
CA ILE A 71 2.84 9.19 10.59
C ILE A 71 2.88 9.13 12.11
N GLY A 72 1.85 8.54 12.73
CA GLY A 72 1.67 8.52 14.19
C GLY A 72 0.79 9.64 14.73
N LYS A 73 0.49 10.67 13.91
CA LYS A 73 -0.45 11.75 14.24
C LYS A 73 -1.74 11.73 13.42
N MET A 74 -1.80 10.91 12.38
CA MET A 74 -3.02 10.75 11.59
C MET A 74 -4.19 10.23 12.44
N GLN A 75 -5.40 10.58 12.04
CA GLN A 75 -6.59 9.95 12.59
C GLN A 75 -6.71 8.51 12.08
N TYR A 76 -6.80 7.56 13.00
CA TYR A 76 -7.08 6.15 12.72
C TYR A 76 -8.57 5.97 12.42
N THR A 77 -8.98 6.23 11.18
CA THR A 77 -10.39 6.23 10.79
C THR A 77 -10.62 5.63 9.40
N LEU A 78 -11.79 5.01 9.24
CA LEU A 78 -12.34 4.57 7.96
C LEU A 78 -13.44 5.50 7.44
N MET A 79 -13.83 6.52 8.22
CA MET A 79 -14.82 7.51 7.78
C MET A 79 -14.35 8.22 6.51
N GLY A 80 -15.12 8.08 5.43
CA GLY A 80 -14.79 8.65 4.11
C GLY A 80 -13.72 7.87 3.33
N ARG A 81 -13.21 6.76 3.86
CA ARG A 81 -12.27 5.86 3.19
C ARG A 81 -13.02 4.85 2.30
N ALA A 82 -12.28 4.17 1.43
CA ALA A 82 -12.83 3.15 0.54
C ALA A 82 -12.23 1.76 0.80
N VAL A 83 -13.06 0.73 0.87
CA VAL A 83 -12.65 -0.68 0.98
C VAL A 83 -13.08 -1.44 -0.28
N GLY A 84 -12.12 -2.10 -0.94
CA GLY A 84 -12.39 -2.95 -2.10
C GLY A 84 -12.52 -4.42 -1.70
N ILE A 85 -13.56 -5.12 -2.17
CA ILE A 85 -13.73 -6.57 -1.96
C ILE A 85 -13.62 -7.27 -3.32
N LEU A 86 -12.54 -8.01 -3.53
CA LEU A 86 -12.34 -8.86 -4.69
C LEU A 86 -13.09 -10.18 -4.51
N ILE A 87 -13.99 -10.47 -5.45
CA ILE A 87 -14.81 -11.68 -5.50
C ILE A 87 -14.70 -12.37 -6.85
N SER A 88 -15.11 -13.64 -6.90
CA SER A 88 -15.28 -14.41 -8.13
C SER A 88 -16.48 -15.35 -8.00
N ASP A 89 -16.76 -16.14 -9.03
CA ASP A 89 -17.78 -17.17 -8.94
C ASP A 89 -17.47 -18.15 -7.80
N GLY A 90 -18.50 -18.54 -7.06
CA GLY A 90 -18.41 -19.39 -5.87
C GLY A 90 -17.96 -18.70 -4.59
N SER A 91 -17.67 -17.39 -4.58
CA SER A 91 -17.32 -16.66 -3.35
C SER A 91 -18.44 -16.74 -2.29
N ASP A 92 -18.04 -16.73 -1.01
CA ASP A 92 -18.93 -16.79 0.16
C ASP A 92 -19.68 -15.46 0.36
N GLY A 93 -20.98 -15.46 0.04
CA GLY A 93 -21.87 -14.30 0.19
C GLY A 93 -22.03 -13.81 1.63
N PRO A 94 -22.37 -14.68 2.59
CA PRO A 94 -22.39 -14.32 4.01
C PRO A 94 -21.11 -13.62 4.49
N LEU A 95 -19.93 -14.12 4.12
CA LEU A 95 -18.65 -13.52 4.51
C LEU A 95 -18.43 -12.14 3.85
N ILE A 96 -18.73 -12.01 2.55
CA ILE A 96 -18.70 -10.71 1.83
C ILE A 96 -19.59 -9.69 2.54
N ASN A 97 -20.83 -10.07 2.89
CA ASN A 97 -21.78 -9.18 3.55
C ASN A 97 -21.33 -8.80 4.96
N LYS A 98 -20.72 -9.73 5.71
CA LYS A 98 -20.16 -9.49 7.04
C LYS A 98 -19.06 -8.43 7.00
N ILE A 99 -18.11 -8.54 6.07
CA ILE A 99 -17.03 -7.56 5.89
C ILE A 99 -17.58 -6.22 5.40
N LYS A 100 -18.46 -6.25 4.39
CA LYS A 100 -19.11 -5.06 3.85
C LYS A 100 -19.81 -4.26 4.95
N LYS A 101 -20.59 -4.94 5.80
CA LYS A 101 -21.27 -4.32 6.93
C LYS A 101 -20.29 -3.71 7.92
N ALA A 102 -19.28 -4.45 8.36
CA ALA A 102 -18.30 -3.95 9.32
C ALA A 102 -17.56 -2.70 8.80
N ALA A 103 -17.17 -2.70 7.51
CA ALA A 103 -16.50 -1.55 6.90
C ALA A 103 -17.43 -0.33 6.78
N THR A 104 -18.69 -0.53 6.38
CA THR A 104 -19.68 0.55 6.30
C THR A 104 -20.06 1.10 7.67
N ASP A 105 -20.22 0.25 8.69
CA ASP A 105 -20.47 0.68 10.07
C ASP A 105 -19.27 1.49 10.63
N ALA A 106 -18.04 1.21 10.16
CA ALA A 106 -16.85 2.00 10.46
C ALA A 106 -16.70 3.30 9.61
N GLY A 107 -17.66 3.59 8.73
CA GLY A 107 -17.73 4.80 7.91
C GLY A 107 -17.08 4.71 6.52
N ALA A 108 -16.62 3.53 6.10
CA ALA A 108 -16.05 3.34 4.77
C ALA A 108 -17.11 3.08 3.69
N THR A 109 -16.83 3.56 2.49
CA THR A 109 -17.53 3.11 1.28
C THR A 109 -16.96 1.78 0.82
N VAL A 110 -17.83 0.80 0.56
CA VAL A 110 -17.41 -0.52 0.06
C VAL A 110 -17.67 -0.63 -1.44
N LYS A 111 -16.70 -1.14 -2.19
CA LYS A 111 -16.83 -1.47 -3.61
C LYS A 111 -16.59 -2.96 -3.82
N ILE A 112 -17.47 -3.59 -4.60
CA ILE A 112 -17.30 -4.99 -5.03
C ILE A 112 -16.54 -5.00 -6.35
N ILE A 113 -15.46 -5.79 -6.44
CA ILE A 113 -14.61 -5.93 -7.61
C ILE A 113 -14.70 -7.38 -8.06
N ALA A 114 -14.88 -7.60 -9.37
CA ALA A 114 -14.87 -8.93 -9.94
C ALA A 114 -14.18 -8.92 -11.31
N PRO A 115 -13.78 -10.08 -11.86
CA PRO A 115 -13.18 -10.16 -13.20
C PRO A 115 -14.04 -9.59 -14.31
N LYS A 116 -15.37 -9.58 -14.11
CA LYS A 116 -16.36 -9.04 -15.06
C LYS A 116 -17.26 -8.04 -14.35
N LYS A 117 -17.61 -6.96 -15.05
CA LYS A 117 -18.49 -5.89 -14.52
C LYS A 117 -19.89 -6.40 -14.11
N GLY A 118 -20.38 -7.44 -14.79
CA GLY A 118 -21.64 -8.09 -14.45
C GLY A 118 -21.67 -8.76 -13.07
N GLY A 119 -20.53 -8.87 -12.39
CA GLY A 119 -20.41 -9.47 -11.08
C GLY A 119 -20.05 -10.95 -11.11
N ALA A 120 -20.41 -11.66 -10.05
CA ALA A 120 -20.16 -13.08 -9.86
C ALA A 120 -21.40 -13.80 -9.35
N LYS A 121 -21.52 -15.10 -9.67
CA LYS A 121 -22.48 -16.01 -9.06
C LYS A 121 -21.88 -16.57 -7.78
N LEU A 122 -22.47 -16.25 -6.63
CA LEU A 122 -21.98 -16.66 -5.31
C LEU A 122 -22.24 -18.16 -5.04
N ALA A 123 -21.67 -18.68 -3.96
CA ALA A 123 -21.83 -20.08 -3.56
C ALA A 123 -23.30 -20.53 -3.40
N ASP A 124 -24.18 -19.63 -2.94
CA ASP A 124 -25.62 -19.88 -2.80
C ASP A 124 -26.41 -19.79 -4.12
N GLY A 125 -25.71 -19.52 -5.22
CA GLY A 125 -26.28 -19.37 -6.56
C GLY A 125 -26.85 -17.99 -6.88
N SER A 126 -26.89 -17.07 -5.91
CA SER A 126 -27.28 -15.68 -6.14
C SER A 126 -26.25 -14.93 -6.97
N LYS A 127 -26.67 -13.85 -7.63
CA LYS A 127 -25.77 -13.00 -8.42
C LYS A 127 -25.46 -11.71 -7.66
N LEU A 128 -24.18 -11.44 -7.42
CA LEU A 128 -23.71 -10.20 -6.83
C LEU A 128 -23.03 -9.33 -7.88
N ALA A 129 -23.65 -8.19 -8.21
CA ALA A 129 -23.12 -7.25 -9.19
C ALA A 129 -21.84 -6.57 -8.69
N ALA A 130 -20.87 -6.39 -9.60
CA ALA A 130 -19.64 -5.70 -9.29
C ALA A 130 -19.77 -4.17 -9.48
N CYS A 131 -19.18 -3.42 -8.55
CA CYS A 131 -18.98 -1.98 -8.69
C CYS A 131 -17.91 -1.67 -9.74
N GLY A 132 -16.92 -2.55 -9.94
CA GLY A 132 -15.84 -2.38 -10.91
C GLY A 132 -15.36 -3.70 -11.49
N GLN A 133 -14.87 -3.66 -12.72
CA GLN A 133 -14.14 -4.79 -13.31
C GLN A 133 -12.69 -4.73 -12.84
N LEU A 134 -12.12 -5.88 -12.47
CA LEU A 134 -10.82 -5.99 -11.78
C LEU A 134 -9.69 -5.17 -12.42
N ALA A 135 -9.45 -5.33 -13.72
CA ALA A 135 -8.38 -4.58 -14.40
C ALA A 135 -8.64 -3.06 -14.43
N GLY A 136 -9.91 -2.65 -14.58
CA GLY A 136 -10.31 -1.24 -14.52
C GLY A 136 -10.50 -0.69 -13.11
N THR A 137 -10.26 -1.48 -12.06
CA THR A 137 -10.44 -1.05 -10.66
C THR A 137 -9.33 -1.63 -9.79
N PRO A 138 -8.07 -1.21 -10.02
CA PRO A 138 -6.91 -1.73 -9.32
C PRO A 138 -6.92 -1.36 -7.83
N SER A 139 -6.10 -2.04 -7.03
CA SER A 139 -6.13 -1.91 -5.58
C SER A 139 -5.77 -0.50 -5.11
N VAL A 140 -5.02 0.28 -5.89
CA VAL A 140 -4.63 1.68 -5.60
C VAL A 140 -5.81 2.61 -5.30
N LEU A 141 -7.00 2.30 -5.79
CA LEU A 141 -8.23 3.08 -5.58
C LEU A 141 -8.85 2.90 -4.18
N PHE A 142 -8.32 1.98 -3.36
CA PHE A 142 -8.85 1.62 -2.05
C PHE A 142 -7.84 1.89 -0.94
N ASP A 143 -8.32 2.13 0.27
CA ASP A 143 -7.50 2.28 1.47
C ASP A 143 -7.14 0.93 2.10
N ALA A 144 -8.05 -0.05 2.00
CA ALA A 144 -7.86 -1.44 2.39
C ALA A 144 -8.62 -2.37 1.45
N VAL A 145 -8.27 -3.66 1.44
CA VAL A 145 -8.92 -4.65 0.56
C VAL A 145 -9.30 -5.92 1.30
N ALA A 146 -10.30 -6.63 0.79
CA ALA A 146 -10.62 -8.00 1.15
C ALA A 146 -10.60 -8.88 -0.10
N VAL A 147 -10.10 -10.10 0.01
CA VAL A 147 -10.02 -11.08 -1.07
C VAL A 147 -10.78 -12.32 -0.63
N ILE A 148 -11.99 -12.49 -1.15
CA ILE A 148 -12.92 -13.55 -0.76
C ILE A 148 -13.20 -14.41 -1.98
N LEU A 149 -12.60 -15.59 -2.03
CA LEU A 149 -12.57 -16.44 -3.21
C LEU A 149 -12.86 -17.89 -2.83
N SER A 150 -13.65 -18.57 -3.67
CA SER A 150 -13.69 -20.03 -3.66
C SER A 150 -12.34 -20.63 -4.07
N ASP A 151 -12.11 -21.91 -3.78
CA ASP A 151 -10.90 -22.62 -4.23
C ASP A 151 -10.80 -22.61 -5.77
N GLU A 152 -11.93 -22.78 -6.49
CA GLU A 152 -12.01 -22.73 -7.96
C GLU A 152 -11.80 -21.31 -8.51
N GLY A 153 -12.39 -20.32 -7.83
CA GLY A 153 -12.23 -18.91 -8.13
C GLY A 153 -10.78 -18.47 -8.02
N ALA A 154 -10.12 -18.84 -6.92
CA ALA A 154 -8.70 -18.60 -6.70
C ALA A 154 -7.86 -19.22 -7.83
N LYS A 155 -8.05 -20.51 -8.14
CA LYS A 155 -7.33 -21.19 -9.25
C LYS A 155 -7.48 -20.47 -10.60
N THR A 156 -8.65 -19.90 -10.85
CA THR A 156 -8.90 -19.11 -12.06
C THR A 156 -8.11 -17.80 -12.03
N LEU A 157 -8.16 -17.09 -10.90
CA LEU A 157 -7.46 -15.81 -10.72
C LEU A 157 -5.94 -15.93 -10.62
N LEU A 158 -5.38 -17.11 -10.33
CA LEU A 158 -3.94 -17.35 -10.39
C LEU A 158 -3.35 -17.09 -11.78
N LYS A 159 -4.17 -17.19 -12.84
CA LYS A 159 -3.76 -16.95 -14.23
C LYS A 159 -4.06 -15.53 -14.71
N GLU A 160 -4.66 -14.69 -13.86
CA GLU A 160 -5.07 -13.34 -14.21
C GLU A 160 -4.06 -12.33 -13.65
N GLY A 161 -3.33 -11.65 -14.53
CA GLY A 161 -2.30 -10.68 -14.13
C GLY A 161 -2.87 -9.59 -13.23
N ALA A 162 -4.06 -9.06 -13.55
CA ALA A 162 -4.69 -8.02 -12.74
C ALA A 162 -5.04 -8.50 -11.32
N ALA A 163 -5.28 -9.80 -11.09
CA ALA A 163 -5.55 -10.33 -9.76
C ALA A 163 -4.27 -10.45 -8.93
N ILE A 164 -3.17 -10.90 -9.57
CA ILE A 164 -1.84 -10.94 -8.96
C ILE A 164 -1.40 -9.53 -8.57
N ASP A 165 -1.52 -8.58 -9.49
CA ASP A 165 -1.14 -7.18 -9.25
C ASP A 165 -2.01 -6.55 -8.17
N PHE A 166 -3.32 -6.82 -8.16
CA PHE A 166 -4.23 -6.30 -7.13
C PHE A 166 -3.74 -6.59 -5.71
N VAL A 167 -3.36 -7.85 -5.42
CA VAL A 167 -2.90 -8.24 -4.08
C VAL A 167 -1.45 -7.82 -3.80
N ARG A 168 -0.56 -7.85 -4.81
CA ARG A 168 0.83 -7.37 -4.64
C ARG A 168 0.88 -5.87 -4.39
N ASP A 169 0.12 -5.10 -5.14
CA ASP A 169 0.04 -3.66 -4.98
C ASP A 169 -0.62 -3.30 -3.65
N ALA A 170 -1.68 -4.01 -3.23
CA ALA A 170 -2.27 -3.77 -1.92
C ALA A 170 -1.25 -4.02 -0.80
N TYR A 171 -0.49 -5.11 -0.90
CA TYR A 171 0.52 -5.47 0.08
C TYR A 171 1.69 -4.49 0.09
N GLY A 172 2.25 -4.21 -1.09
CA GLY A 172 3.36 -3.29 -1.30
C GLY A 172 3.02 -1.85 -0.90
N HIS A 173 1.79 -1.40 -1.12
CA HIS A 173 1.29 -0.11 -0.63
C HIS A 173 0.88 -0.14 0.84
N LEU A 174 1.26 -1.17 1.59
CA LEU A 174 1.12 -1.27 3.03
C LEU A 174 -0.34 -1.25 3.50
N LYS A 175 -1.28 -1.74 2.67
CA LYS A 175 -2.70 -1.77 3.02
C LYS A 175 -3.02 -2.96 3.90
N ALA A 176 -4.10 -2.86 4.68
CA ALA A 176 -4.70 -4.02 5.30
C ALA A 176 -5.37 -4.91 4.24
N ILE A 177 -5.23 -6.22 4.41
CA ILE A 177 -5.77 -7.24 3.51
C ILE A 177 -6.50 -8.29 4.34
N ALA A 178 -7.83 -8.36 4.25
CA ALA A 178 -8.60 -9.50 4.78
C ALA A 178 -8.67 -10.60 3.74
N VAL A 179 -8.43 -11.86 4.13
CA VAL A 179 -8.44 -12.99 3.19
C VAL A 179 -9.13 -14.22 3.78
N ASP A 180 -9.84 -14.94 2.94
CA ASP A 180 -10.24 -16.32 3.22
C ASP A 180 -9.20 -17.31 2.68
N LYS A 181 -9.53 -18.61 2.67
CA LYS A 181 -8.63 -19.67 2.16
C LYS A 181 -8.30 -19.50 0.67
N GLY A 182 -9.28 -19.14 -0.17
CA GLY A 182 -9.03 -18.92 -1.60
C GLY A 182 -8.20 -17.65 -1.83
N GLY A 183 -8.49 -16.57 -1.10
CA GLY A 183 -7.68 -15.35 -1.09
C GLY A 183 -6.25 -15.64 -0.67
N ARG A 184 -6.04 -16.46 0.37
CA ARG A 184 -4.70 -16.90 0.77
C ARG A 184 -3.95 -17.61 -0.35
N THR A 185 -4.64 -18.44 -1.13
CA THR A 185 -4.06 -19.13 -2.29
C THR A 185 -3.56 -18.13 -3.33
N LEU A 186 -4.34 -17.07 -3.61
CA LEU A 186 -3.92 -15.99 -4.51
C LEU A 186 -2.72 -15.22 -3.96
N LEU A 187 -2.74 -14.84 -2.68
CA LEU A 187 -1.64 -14.13 -2.02
C LEU A 187 -0.33 -14.93 -2.12
N ASN A 188 -0.36 -16.23 -1.82
CA ASN A 188 0.83 -17.08 -1.88
C ASN A 188 1.42 -17.12 -3.29
N SER A 189 0.59 -17.27 -4.33
CA SER A 189 1.06 -17.24 -5.72
C SER A 189 1.64 -15.89 -6.13
N ALA A 190 1.21 -14.82 -5.47
CA ALA A 190 1.67 -13.47 -5.71
C ALA A 190 2.91 -13.10 -4.87
N ASN A 191 3.49 -14.07 -4.13
CA ASN A 191 4.57 -13.88 -3.16
C ASN A 191 4.24 -12.83 -2.09
N VAL A 192 2.96 -12.76 -1.70
CA VAL A 192 2.50 -11.91 -0.60
C VAL A 192 2.58 -12.70 0.70
N GLY A 193 3.37 -12.19 1.65
CA GLY A 193 3.61 -12.81 2.94
C GLY A 193 2.49 -12.63 3.96
N GLN A 194 2.75 -13.10 5.18
CA GLN A 194 1.91 -12.92 6.35
C GLN A 194 2.55 -11.91 7.30
N ASP A 195 1.77 -10.94 7.78
CA ASP A 195 2.12 -10.01 8.87
C ASP A 195 0.85 -9.54 9.59
N ALA A 196 0.98 -8.59 10.51
CA ALA A 196 -0.14 -8.07 11.30
C ALA A 196 -1.26 -7.41 10.47
N GLY A 197 -0.98 -6.99 9.23
CA GLY A 197 -1.94 -6.36 8.35
C GLY A 197 -2.57 -7.28 7.32
N VAL A 198 -2.21 -8.56 7.29
CA VAL A 198 -2.91 -9.59 6.51
C VAL A 198 -3.69 -10.46 7.49
N VAL A 199 -5.02 -10.35 7.48
CA VAL A 199 -5.87 -10.92 8.53
C VAL A 199 -6.86 -11.93 7.96
N ASP A 200 -7.38 -12.81 8.82
CA ASP A 200 -8.47 -13.71 8.46
C ASP A 200 -9.74 -12.89 8.20
N ALA A 201 -10.42 -13.17 7.08
CA ALA A 201 -11.66 -12.51 6.70
C ALA A 201 -12.80 -12.69 7.72
N ASN A 202 -12.75 -13.70 8.59
CA ASN A 202 -13.73 -13.91 9.64
C ASN A 202 -13.51 -13.01 10.86
N ASP A 203 -12.30 -12.47 11.03
CA ASP A 203 -11.94 -11.54 12.10
C ASP A 203 -12.11 -10.09 11.65
N ASN A 204 -13.37 -9.64 11.68
CA ASN A 204 -13.74 -8.28 11.32
C ASN A 204 -13.01 -7.23 12.14
N ASP A 205 -12.85 -7.46 13.44
CA ASP A 205 -12.29 -6.46 14.35
C ASP A 205 -10.80 -6.25 14.06
N ALA A 206 -10.07 -7.33 13.80
CA ALA A 206 -8.69 -7.26 13.32
C ALA A 206 -8.62 -6.52 11.97
N PHE A 207 -9.49 -6.85 11.00
CA PHE A 207 -9.49 -6.18 9.70
C PHE A 207 -9.79 -4.69 9.80
N ILE A 208 -10.85 -4.29 10.51
CA ILE A 208 -11.24 -2.89 10.66
C ILE A 208 -10.17 -2.10 11.42
N THR A 209 -9.53 -2.71 12.42
CA THR A 209 -8.41 -2.09 13.14
C THR A 209 -7.22 -1.86 12.22
N ALA A 210 -6.81 -2.88 11.47
CA ALA A 210 -5.69 -2.77 10.53
C ALA A 210 -5.98 -1.80 9.38
N ALA A 211 -7.22 -1.74 8.88
CA ALA A 211 -7.63 -0.93 7.74
C ALA A 211 -7.67 0.58 8.02
N LYS A 212 -7.65 1.01 9.29
CA LYS A 212 -7.61 2.42 9.69
C LYS A 212 -6.26 3.10 9.45
N THR A 213 -5.23 2.35 9.08
CA THR A 213 -3.88 2.85 8.86
C THR A 213 -3.13 2.02 7.81
N ARG A 214 -1.88 2.40 7.54
CA ARG A 214 -0.94 1.58 6.77
C ARG A 214 -0.04 0.77 7.69
N GLN A 215 0.44 -0.34 7.16
CA GLN A 215 1.26 -1.32 7.83
C GLN A 215 2.73 -0.91 7.72
N TRP A 216 3.14 0.12 8.46
CA TRP A 216 4.45 0.76 8.31
C TRP A 216 5.62 -0.20 8.54
N ASP A 217 5.48 -1.16 9.47
CA ASP A 217 6.51 -2.16 9.76
C ASP A 217 6.81 -3.09 8.56
N ARG A 218 5.85 -3.25 7.64
CA ARG A 218 5.99 -4.02 6.40
C ARG A 218 6.91 -3.33 5.41
N GLU A 219 7.08 -2.01 5.48
CA GLU A 219 7.69 -1.25 4.39
C GLU A 219 9.09 -1.73 4.01
N LYS A 220 9.95 -1.97 5.01
CA LYS A 220 11.32 -2.45 4.80
C LYS A 220 11.42 -3.85 4.18
N SER A 221 10.34 -4.65 4.19
CA SER A 221 10.34 -5.97 3.57
C SER A 221 9.86 -5.97 2.12
N VAL A 222 9.26 -4.87 1.65
CA VAL A 222 8.65 -4.78 0.31
C VAL A 222 9.37 -3.83 -0.64
N ARG A 223 10.32 -3.03 -0.16
CA ARG A 223 11.14 -2.13 -0.98
C ARG A 223 12.43 -1.73 -0.28
N THR A 224 13.45 -1.41 -1.06
CA THR A 224 14.65 -0.71 -0.57
C THR A 224 14.25 0.69 -0.13
N LEU A 225 14.74 1.10 1.05
CA LEU A 225 14.58 2.45 1.57
C LEU A 225 15.93 3.14 1.45
N ALA A 226 15.96 4.26 0.69
CA ALA A 226 17.10 5.16 0.73
C ALA A 226 17.23 5.73 2.14
#